data_AF-A0A0F9EVC7-F1
#
_entry.id   AF-A0A0F9EVC7-F1
#
_cell.length_a   1.000
_cell.length_b   1.000
_cell.length_c   1.000
_cell.angle_alpha   90.00
_cell.angle_beta   90.00
_cell.angle_gamma   90.00
#
_symmetry.space_group_name_H-M   'P 1'
#
loop_
_entity.id
_entity.type
_entity.pdbx_description
1 polymer ?
#
loop_
_entity_poly.entity_id
_entity_poly.type
_entity_poly.pdbx_seq_one_letter_code
_entity_poly.pdbx_strand_id
1 'polypeptide(L)' 'MSKLLGMKEAVQLIGCTTGELDYAVRTHKVKLRRVGCHPVFDEKTIESVREYLRLKEEQREKIKEQKKEGEK' A
#
# COMPACT_ATOMS: atom_id res chain seq x y z
N MET A 1 13.40 -1.74 18.93
CA MET A 1 12.44 -2.86 18.79
C MET A 1 11.56 -2.55 17.59
N SER A 2 11.58 -3.36 16.53
CA SER A 2 10.65 -3.20 15.41
C SER A 2 9.25 -3.61 15.87
N LYS A 3 8.29 -2.68 15.84
CA LYS A 3 6.90 -2.96 16.15
C LYS A 3 6.28 -3.68 14.96
N LEU A 4 5.83 -4.91 15.18
CA LEU A 4 5.09 -5.70 14.19
C LEU A 4 3.61 -5.40 14.35
N LEU A 5 2.96 -5.00 13.26
CA LEU A 5 1.54 -4.67 13.24
C LEU A 5 0.75 -5.80 12.57
N GLY A 6 -0.45 -6.09 13.09
CA GLY A 6 -1.37 -6.98 12.41
C GLY A 6 -2.03 -6.32 11.19
N MET A 7 -2.73 -7.11 10.37
CA MET A 7 -3.49 -6.60 9.21
C MET A 7 -4.41 -5.42 9.57
N LYS A 8 -5.21 -5.55 10.64
CA LYS A 8 -6.15 -4.51 11.05
C LYS A 8 -5.44 -3.21 11.47
N GLU A 9 -4.36 -3.33 12.23
CA GLU A 9 -3.58 -2.16 12.67
C GLU A 9 -2.89 -1.47 11.48
N ALA A 10 -2.32 -2.25 10.57
CA ALA A 10 -1.69 -1.74 9.36
C ALA A 10 -2.69 -0.94 8.48
N VAL A 11 -3.89 -1.50 8.27
CA VAL A 11 -4.97 -0.85 7.51
C VAL A 11 -5.40 0.46 8.18
N GLN A 12 -5.58 0.45 9.50
CA GLN A 12 -5.98 1.63 10.26
C GLN A 12 -4.90 2.72 10.26
N LEU A 13 -3.62 2.32 10.32
CA LEU A 13 -2.50 3.25 10.32
C LEU A 13 -2.29 3.91 8.95
N ILE A 14 -2.48 3.15 7.87
CA ILE A 14 -2.33 3.65 6.49
C ILE A 14 -3.59 4.44 6.07
N GLY A 15 -4.76 4.11 6.63
CA GLY A 15 -6.03 4.71 6.23
C GLY A 15 -6.54 4.16 4.90
N CYS A 16 -6.21 2.91 4.56
CA CYS A 16 -6.65 2.24 3.33
C CYS A 16 -7.66 1.14 3.64
N THR A 17 -8.08 0.41 2.60
CA THR A 17 -8.87 -0.82 2.79
C THR A 17 -7.98 -2.06 2.91
N THR A 18 -8.50 -3.12 3.54
CA THR A 18 -7.81 -4.41 3.65
C THR A 18 -7.42 -4.98 2.28
N GLY A 19 -8.27 -4.78 1.28
CA GLY A 19 -8.01 -5.21 -0.11
C GLY A 19 -6.90 -4.41 -0.78
N GLU A 20 -6.82 -3.11 -0.53
CA GLU A 20 -5.74 -2.27 -1.06
C GLU A 20 -4.39 -2.59 -0.43
N LEU A 21 -4.37 -2.81 0.89
CA LEU A 21 -3.17 -3.27 1.58
C LEU A 21 -2.70 -4.62 1.01
N ASP A 22 -3.61 -5.58 0.90
CA ASP A 22 -3.30 -6.92 0.37
C ASP A 22 -2.86 -6.89 -1.10
N TYR A 23 -3.45 -5.99 -1.91
CA TYR A 23 -3.01 -5.77 -3.29
C TYR A 23 -1.62 -5.13 -3.34
N ALA A 24 -1.39 -4.04 -2.60
CA ALA A 24 -0.11 -3.34 -2.57
C ALA A 24 1.03 -4.27 -2.15
N VAL A 25 0.80 -5.06 -1.10
CA VAL A 25 1.73 -6.07 -0.62
C VAL A 25 2.11 -7.09 -1.70
N ARG A 26 1.11 -7.62 -2.41
CA ARG A 26 1.31 -8.62 -3.47
C ARG A 26 2.01 -8.03 -4.69
N THR A 27 1.60 -6.84 -5.11
CA THR A 27 2.16 -6.14 -6.28
C THR A 27 3.58 -5.67 -6.02
N HIS A 28 3.87 -5.18 -4.83
CA HIS A 28 5.16 -4.55 -4.50
C HIS A 28 6.22 -5.56 -4.02
N LYS A 29 5.93 -6.87 -4.10
CA LYS A 29 6.77 -7.99 -3.61
C LYS A 29 7.35 -7.72 -2.22
N VAL A 30 6.56 -7.10 -1.34
CA VAL A 30 7.08 -6.76 -0.01
C VAL A 30 7.26 -8.05 0.77
N LYS A 31 8.44 -8.23 1.37
CA LYS A 31 8.71 -9.39 2.23
C LYS A 31 7.80 -9.31 3.45
N LEU A 32 6.69 -10.03 3.40
CA LEU A 32 5.76 -10.11 4.50
C LEU A 32 6.31 -11.05 5.56
N ARG A 33 6.34 -10.61 6.81
CA ARG A 33 6.56 -11.52 7.92
C ARG A 33 5.25 -12.20 8.31
N ARG A 34 5.37 -13.43 8.82
CA ARG A 34 4.23 -14.19 9.35
C ARG A 34 4.59 -14.62 10.76
N VAL A 35 3.67 -14.40 11.68
CA VAL A 35 3.73 -14.94 13.05
C VAL A 35 2.64 -15.99 13.14
N GLY A 36 3.05 -17.26 13.09
CA GLY A 36 2.13 -18.39 12.91
C GLY A 36 1.37 -18.30 11.59
N CYS A 37 0.04 -18.35 11.64
CA CYS A 37 -0.84 -18.23 10.47
C CYS A 37 -1.16 -16.78 10.10
N HIS A 38 -0.73 -15.80 10.90
CA HIS A 38 -1.12 -14.41 10.74
C HIS A 38 -0.04 -13.59 10.02
N PRO A 39 -0.41 -12.84 8.96
CA PRO A 39 0.46 -11.85 8.36
C PRO A 39 0.74 -10.71 9.34
N VAL A 40 2.01 -10.34 9.48
CA VAL A 40 2.44 -9.19 10.26
C VAL A 40 3.30 -8.25 9.42
N PHE A 41 3.19 -6.96 9.72
CA PHE A 41 3.75 -5.88 8.95
C PHE A 41 4.78 -5.13 9.79
N ASP A 42 6.00 -5.03 9.29
CA ASP A 42 7.01 -4.16 9.88
C ASP A 42 6.77 -2.70 9.45
N GLU A 43 7.31 -1.77 10.24
CA GLU A 43 7.28 -0.33 9.92
C GLU A 43 7.76 -0.02 8.50
N LYS A 44 8.83 -0.67 8.03
CA LYS A 44 9.32 -0.53 6.64
C LYS A 44 8.29 -0.97 5.61
N THR A 45 7.56 -2.05 5.86
CA THR A 45 6.49 -2.52 4.97
C THR A 45 5.35 -1.52 4.92
N ILE A 46 4.96 -0.96 6.06
CA ILE A 46 3.94 0.08 6.14
C ILE A 46 4.36 1.31 5.34
N GLU A 47 5.60 1.77 5.51
CA GLU A 47 6.12 2.93 4.80
C GLU A 47 6.14 2.70 3.28
N SER A 48 6.62 1.55 2.81
CA SER A 48 6.60 1.20 1.39
C SER A 48 5.18 1.12 0.81
N VAL A 49 4.22 0.54 1.55
CA VAL A 49 2.82 0.50 1.09
C VAL A 49 2.23 1.90 1.02
N ARG A 50 2.52 2.75 2.01
CA ARG A 50 2.02 4.12 2.06
C ARG A 50 2.56 4.96 0.90
N GLU A 51 3.86 4.81 0.60
CA GLU A 51 4.47 5.43 -0.57
C GLU A 51 3.85 4.93 -1.88
N TYR A 52 3.66 3.61 -2.01
CA TYR A 52 3.01 3.03 -3.18
C TYR A 52 1.60 3.58 -3.43
N LEU A 53 0.78 3.67 -2.38
CA LEU A 53 -0.58 4.21 -2.50
C LEU A 53 -0.57 5.68 -2.93
N ARG A 54 0.36 6.48 -2.40
CA ARG A 54 0.56 7.87 -2.81
C ARG A 54 0.97 7.99 -4.28
N LEU A 55 1.95 7.18 -4.72
CA LEU A 55 2.39 7.18 -6.11
C LEU A 55 1.29 6.71 -7.07
N LYS A 56 0.45 5.75 -6.65
CA LYS A 56 -0.70 5.28 -7.43
C LYS A 56 -1.73 6.39 -7.63
N GLU A 57 -1.96 7.22 -6.63
CA GLU A 57 -2.87 8.38 -6.74
C GLU A 57 -2.31 9.42 -7.72
N GLU A 58 -1.03 9.78 -7.58
CA GLU A 58 -0.35 10.72 -8.50
C GLU A 58 -0.38 10.22 -9.96
N GLN A 59 -0.13 8.92 -10.18
CA GLN A 59 -0.22 8.32 -11.51
C GLN A 59 -1.65 8.38 -12.07
N ARG A 60 -2.68 8.20 -11.25
CA ARG A 60 -4.08 8.35 -11.71
C ARG A 60 -4.40 9.79 -12.11
N GLU A 61 -3.86 10.79 -11.41
CA GLU A 61 -4.02 12.20 -11.78
C GLU A 61 -3.32 12.49 -13.11
N LYS A 62 -2.07 12.08 -13.27
CA LYS A 62 -1.32 12.23 -14.53
C LYS A 62 -2.02 11.56 -15.73
N ILE A 63 -2.62 10.39 -15.52
CA ILE A 63 -3.38 9.69 -16.57
C ILE A 63 -4.67 10.45 -16.91
N LYS A 64 -5.34 11.06 -15.93
CA LYS A 64 -6.53 11.90 -16.17
C LYS A 64 -6.17 13.17 -16.93
N GLU A 65 -5.06 13.83 -16.60
CA GLU A 65 -4.58 15.03 -17.28
C GLU A 65 -4.22 14.73 -18.75
N GLN A 66 -3.45 13.67 -19.01
CA GLN A 66 -3.10 13.28 -20.38
C GLN A 66 -4.31 12.90 -21.23
N LYS A 67 -5.34 12.25 -20.65
CA LYS A 67 -6.60 11.98 -21.37
C LYS A 67 -7.36 13.26 -21.72
N LYS A 68 -7.23 14.32 -20.92
CA LYS A 68 -7.86 15.62 -21.19
C LYS A 68 -7.14 16.41 -22.28
N GLU A 69 -5.83 16.25 -22.42
CA GLU A 69 -5.05 16.93 -23.47
C GLU A 69 -5.15 16.25 -24.84
N GLY A 70 -5.33 14.92 -24.89
CA GLY A 70 -5.44 14.17 -26.15
C GLY A 70 -6.78 14.31 -26.90
N GLU A 71 -7.78 14.98 -26.30
CA GLU A 71 -9.11 15.20 -26.90
C GLU A 71 -9.25 16.63 -27.48
N LYS A 72 -8.14 17.34 -27.70
CA LYS A 72 -8.10 18.70 -28.28
C LYS A 72 -7.57 18.73 -29.71
#